data_AF-A0A0P0CP27-F1
#
_entry.id   AF-A0A0P0CP27-F1
#
_cell.length_a   1.000
_cell.length_b   1.000
_cell.length_c   1.000
_cell.angle_alpha   90.00
_cell.angle_beta   90.00
_cell.angle_gamma   90.00
#
_symmetry.space_group_name_H-M   'P 1'
#
loop_
_entity.id
_entity.type
_entity.pdbx_description
1 polymer ?
#
loop_
_entity_poly.entity_id
_entity_poly.type
_entity_poly.pdbx_seq_one_letter_code
_entity_poly.pdbx_strand_id
1 'polypeptide(L)'
;MNTLVLATEEQEAEVSLKFYNRAYLHLQDPAELKAWLPQADLVIDLLLHEQPERLAQYNQQGKREKLTVFFNANNVNMTEFASAYVPLNFHLAGFIGEPIINREVLEVATLREDSQRSIDKAFVFLASLYQLVNVKK
;
A
#
# COMPACT_ATOMS: atom_id res chain seq x y z
N MET A 1 5.80 10.94 8.53
CA MET A 1 5.10 9.70 8.18
C MET A 1 6.18 8.67 7.93
N ASN A 2 6.12 7.53 8.62
CA ASN A 2 7.06 6.44 8.37
C ASN A 2 6.51 5.57 7.23
N THR A 3 7.30 5.43 6.17
CA THR A 3 6.91 4.66 4.98
C THR A 3 7.70 3.38 4.92
N LEU A 4 7.01 2.26 4.89
CA LEU A 4 7.59 0.95 4.67
C LEU A 4 7.40 0.53 3.21
N VAL A 5 8.42 -0.05 2.59
CA VAL A 5 8.32 -0.54 1.20
C VAL A 5 8.69 -2.01 1.15
N LEU A 6 7.79 -2.81 0.61
CA LEU A 6 7.95 -4.24 0.33
C LEU A 6 7.84 -4.40 -1.18
N ALA A 7 8.96 -4.70 -1.81
CA ALA A 7 9.12 -4.68 -3.26
C ALA A 7 10.29 -5.59 -3.66
N THR A 8 10.37 -5.99 -4.93
CA THR A 8 11.63 -6.52 -5.48
C THR A 8 12.67 -5.40 -5.58
N GLU A 9 13.95 -5.75 -5.79
CA GLU A 9 15.03 -4.77 -5.97
C GLU A 9 14.76 -3.79 -7.13
N GLU A 10 14.24 -4.31 -8.25
CA GLU A 10 13.87 -3.49 -9.41
C GLU A 10 12.74 -2.51 -9.08
N GLN A 11 11.69 -2.99 -8.40
CA GLN A 11 10.58 -2.17 -7.97
C GLN A 11 11.00 -1.15 -6.91
N GLU A 12 11.90 -1.51 -6.00
CA GLU A 12 12.47 -0.60 -5.01
C GLU A 12 13.21 0.56 -5.69
N ALA A 13 13.99 0.27 -6.73
CA ALA A 13 14.68 1.30 -7.51
C ALA A 13 13.68 2.27 -8.16
N GLU A 14 12.61 1.77 -8.76
CA GLU A 14 11.54 2.60 -9.33
C GLU A 14 10.84 3.45 -8.26
N VAL A 15 10.47 2.82 -7.14
CA VAL A 15 9.86 3.52 -6.02
C VAL A 15 10.79 4.64 -5.59
N SER A 16 12.06 4.36 -5.34
CA SER A 16 13.08 5.31 -4.87
C SER A 16 13.27 6.51 -5.79
N LEU A 17 13.15 6.33 -7.10
CA LEU A 17 13.15 7.43 -8.07
C LEU A 17 11.91 8.31 -7.97
N LYS A 18 10.74 7.73 -7.68
CA LYS A 18 9.48 8.47 -7.69
C LYS A 18 9.26 9.33 -6.45
N PHE A 19 9.64 8.84 -5.26
CA PHE A 19 9.41 9.60 -4.04
C PHE A 19 10.71 9.81 -3.22
N TYR A 20 11.00 11.05 -2.83
CA TYR A 20 12.31 11.39 -2.27
C TYR A 20 12.29 11.61 -0.75
N ASN A 21 11.12 11.85 -0.15
CA ASN A 21 10.95 12.18 1.27
C ASN A 21 10.53 10.98 2.11
N ARG A 22 11.45 10.08 2.49
CA ARG A 22 11.09 8.98 3.42
C ARG A 22 12.25 8.28 4.10
N ALA A 23 11.98 7.83 5.32
CA ALA A 23 12.73 6.78 5.99
C ALA A 23 12.34 5.45 5.33
N TYR A 24 13.14 5.05 4.35
CA TYR A 24 13.03 3.77 3.66
C TYR A 24 13.44 2.64 4.59
N LEU A 25 12.65 1.58 4.61
CA LEU A 25 13.14 0.30 5.08
C LEU A 25 12.74 -0.78 4.09
N HIS A 26 13.75 -1.37 3.46
CA HIS A 26 13.60 -2.54 2.62
C HIS A 26 13.57 -3.76 3.54
N LEU A 27 12.46 -4.49 3.52
CA LEU A 27 12.28 -5.71 4.29
C LEU A 27 12.39 -6.93 3.40
N GLN A 28 13.34 -7.80 3.72
CA GLN A 28 13.50 -9.10 3.07
C GLN A 28 12.85 -10.25 3.85
N ASP A 29 12.55 -10.05 5.15
CA ASP A 29 12.02 -11.09 6.04
C ASP A 29 10.63 -10.72 6.61
N PRO A 30 9.59 -11.56 6.44
CA PRO A 30 8.31 -11.42 7.12
C PRO A 30 8.38 -11.31 8.65
N ALA A 31 9.41 -11.86 9.30
CA ALA A 31 9.61 -11.73 10.74
C ALA A 31 9.99 -10.30 11.16
N GLU A 32 10.73 -9.58 10.31
CA GLU A 32 11.10 -8.18 10.54
C GLU A 32 9.91 -7.23 10.36
N LEU A 33 8.95 -7.58 9.50
CA LEU A 33 7.71 -6.81 9.29
C LEU A 33 7.00 -6.53 10.61
N LYS A 34 6.99 -7.50 11.53
CA LYS A 34 6.38 -7.36 12.87
C LYS A 34 6.99 -6.24 13.72
N ALA A 35 8.29 -5.96 13.59
CA ALA A 35 8.95 -4.91 14.35
C ALA A 35 8.65 -3.51 13.80
N TRP A 36 8.42 -3.42 12.49
CA TRP A 36 8.25 -2.15 11.77
C TRP A 36 6.79 -1.72 11.61
N LEU A 37 5.85 -2.66 11.50
CA LEU A 37 4.43 -2.35 11.35
C LEU A 37 3.86 -1.42 12.44
N PRO A 38 4.21 -1.57 13.73
CA PRO A 38 3.75 -0.65 14.77
C PRO A 38 4.27 0.79 14.60
N GLN A 39 5.29 1.00 13.77
CA GLN A 39 5.93 2.28 13.52
C GLN A 39 5.54 2.89 12.16
N ALA A 40 5.12 2.06 11.20
CA ALA A 40 4.70 2.48 9.87
C ALA A 40 3.35 3.22 9.91
N ASP A 41 3.28 4.33 9.18
CA ASP A 41 2.02 5.03 8.89
C ASP A 41 1.51 4.69 7.47
N LEU A 42 2.47 4.38 6.59
CA LEU A 42 2.26 4.07 5.19
C LEU A 42 3.07 2.83 4.84
N VAL A 43 2.44 1.87 4.16
CA VAL A 43 3.11 0.70 3.59
C VAL A 43 2.83 0.68 2.10
N ILE A 44 3.88 0.51 1.30
CA ILE A 44 3.80 0.22 -0.12
C ILE A 44 4.26 -1.22 -0.29
N ASP A 45 3.31 -2.15 -0.37
CA ASP A 45 3.57 -3.58 -0.56
C ASP A 45 3.22 -4.03 -1.97
N LEU A 46 4.19 -3.91 -2.87
CA LEU A 46 4.02 -4.29 -4.27
C LEU A 46 3.93 -5.81 -4.47
N LEU A 47 4.25 -6.60 -3.43
CA LEU A 47 4.21 -8.07 -3.44
C LEU A 47 2.98 -8.64 -2.75
N LEU A 48 2.10 -7.80 -2.19
CA LEU A 48 0.93 -8.23 -1.40
C LEU A 48 -0.01 -9.15 -2.20
N HIS A 49 -0.17 -8.90 -3.49
CA HIS A 49 -1.01 -9.71 -4.38
C HIS A 49 -0.53 -11.16 -4.51
N GLU A 50 0.75 -11.42 -4.31
CA GLU A 50 1.36 -12.75 -4.32
C GLU A 50 1.36 -13.39 -2.91
N GLN A 51 1.24 -12.57 -1.86
CA GLN A 51 1.31 -12.96 -0.44
C GLN A 51 0.12 -12.40 0.36
N PRO A 52 -1.13 -12.79 0.03
CA PRO A 52 -2.34 -12.24 0.65
C PRO A 52 -2.41 -12.43 2.18
N GLU A 53 -1.72 -13.45 2.72
CA GLU A 53 -1.65 -13.72 4.16
C GLU A 53 -1.08 -12.54 4.97
N ARG A 54 -0.33 -11.63 4.34
CA ARG A 54 0.17 -10.39 4.97
C ARG A 54 -0.95 -9.45 5.41
N LEU A 55 -2.14 -9.52 4.80
CA LEU A 55 -3.32 -8.78 5.25
C LEU A 55 -3.66 -9.07 6.72
N ALA A 56 -3.50 -10.32 7.16
CA ALA A 56 -3.71 -10.69 8.55
C ALA A 56 -2.67 -10.04 9.48
N GLN A 57 -1.42 -9.90 9.03
CA GLN A 57 -0.36 -9.25 9.79
C GLN A 57 -0.63 -7.75 9.93
N TYR A 58 -1.05 -7.08 8.85
CA TYR A 58 -1.45 -5.66 8.90
C TYR A 58 -2.62 -5.43 9.87
N ASN A 59 -3.62 -6.31 9.86
CA ASN A 59 -4.72 -6.27 10.82
C ASN A 59 -4.25 -6.46 12.28
N GLN A 60 -3.35 -7.39 12.54
CA GLN A 60 -2.97 -7.74 13.92
C GLN A 60 -1.92 -6.79 14.51
N GLN A 61 -0.99 -6.31 13.68
CA GLN A 61 0.26 -5.69 14.13
C GLN A 61 0.42 -4.24 13.63
N GLY A 62 -0.39 -3.82 12.65
CA GLY A 62 -0.41 -2.46 12.15
C GLY A 62 -1.06 -1.45 13.10
N LYS A 63 -1.01 -0.17 12.73
CA LYS A 63 -1.61 0.93 13.51
C LYS A 63 -3.13 1.09 13.30
N ARG A 64 -3.83 0.02 12.90
CA ARG A 64 -5.28 0.05 12.58
C ARG A 64 -5.60 1.18 11.59
N GLU A 65 -6.63 1.98 11.84
CA GLU A 65 -7.12 3.07 10.96
C GLU A 65 -6.10 4.21 10.77
N LYS A 66 -4.93 4.16 11.42
CA LYS A 66 -3.81 5.07 11.15
C LYS A 66 -2.84 4.54 10.10
N LEU A 67 -2.98 3.28 9.68
CA LEU A 67 -2.16 2.64 8.68
C LEU A 67 -2.85 2.71 7.31
N THR A 68 -2.11 3.13 6.30
CA THR A 68 -2.52 3.00 4.90
C THR A 68 -1.58 2.04 4.18
N VAL A 69 -2.15 1.06 3.50
CA VAL A 69 -1.42 0.06 2.72
C VAL A 69 -1.79 0.22 1.26
N PHE A 70 -0.79 0.49 0.44
CA PHE A 70 -0.90 0.42 -1.02
C PHE A 70 -0.29 -0.87 -1.54
N PHE A 71 -0.91 -1.48 -2.54
CA PHE A 71 -0.37 -2.66 -3.20
C PHE A 71 -0.60 -2.67 -4.70
N ASN A 72 0.08 -3.55 -5.43
CA ASN A 72 -0.21 -3.77 -6.85
C ASN A 72 -1.58 -4.47 -7.02
N ALA A 73 -2.57 -3.75 -7.53
CA ALA A 73 -3.91 -4.27 -7.78
C ALA A 73 -4.19 -4.53 -9.27
N ASN A 74 -3.16 -4.54 -10.12
CA ASN A 74 -3.33 -4.92 -11.53
C ASN A 74 -3.91 -6.34 -11.63
N ASN A 75 -5.04 -6.47 -12.32
CA ASN A 75 -5.78 -7.72 -12.50
C ASN A 75 -6.30 -8.37 -11.20
N VAL A 76 -6.37 -7.63 -10.08
CA VAL A 76 -6.90 -8.13 -8.81
C VAL A 76 -8.31 -7.58 -8.57
N ASN A 77 -9.29 -8.46 -8.33
CA ASN A 77 -10.55 -8.04 -7.73
C ASN A 77 -10.31 -7.78 -6.23
N MET A 78 -10.27 -6.51 -5.83
CA MET A 78 -9.96 -6.11 -4.46
C MET A 78 -10.98 -6.61 -3.43
N THR A 79 -12.26 -6.70 -3.81
CA THR A 79 -13.32 -7.21 -2.94
C THR A 79 -13.09 -8.68 -2.61
N GLU A 80 -12.84 -9.48 -3.64
CA GLU A 80 -12.57 -10.92 -3.50
C GLU A 80 -11.25 -11.16 -2.76
N PHE A 81 -10.20 -10.39 -3.10
CA PHE A 81 -8.88 -10.46 -2.48
C PHE A 81 -8.92 -10.24 -0.96
N ALA A 82 -9.70 -9.25 -0.50
CA ALA A 82 -9.81 -8.94 0.92
C ALA A 82 -10.86 -9.78 1.67
N SER A 83 -11.71 -10.53 0.97
CA SER A 83 -12.91 -11.18 1.54
C SER A 83 -12.62 -12.14 2.70
N ALA A 84 -11.48 -12.82 2.69
CA ALA A 84 -11.08 -13.73 3.77
C ALA A 84 -10.51 -13.02 5.01
N TYR A 85 -10.24 -11.71 4.91
CA TYR A 85 -9.53 -10.92 5.93
C TYR A 85 -10.36 -9.77 6.49
N VAL A 86 -11.61 -9.60 6.02
CA VAL A 86 -12.52 -8.60 6.58
C VAL A 86 -13.02 -8.99 7.99
N PRO A 87 -13.28 -8.02 8.87
CA PRO A 87 -13.09 -6.58 8.66
C PRO A 87 -11.60 -6.18 8.68
N LEU A 88 -11.19 -5.41 7.66
CA LEU A 88 -9.89 -4.74 7.70
C LEU A 88 -9.97 -3.58 8.69
N ASN A 89 -9.01 -3.49 9.60
CA ASN A 89 -8.96 -2.39 10.57
C ASN A 89 -8.04 -1.26 10.14
N PHE A 90 -7.56 -1.27 8.90
CA PHE A 90 -6.66 -0.31 8.28
C PHE A 90 -7.16 0.05 6.86
N HIS A 91 -6.55 1.05 6.24
CA HIS A 91 -6.91 1.48 4.88
C HIS A 91 -6.14 0.70 3.83
N LEU A 92 -6.84 -0.08 2.99
CA LEU A 92 -6.26 -0.80 1.86
C LEU A 92 -6.63 -0.10 0.54
N ALA A 93 -5.61 0.20 -0.27
CA ALA A 93 -5.74 0.82 -1.58
C ALA A 93 -4.85 0.10 -2.61
N GLY A 94 -5.32 -0.01 -3.84
CA GLY A 94 -4.61 -0.68 -4.93
C GLY A 94 -4.05 0.33 -5.93
N PHE A 95 -2.77 0.22 -6.30
CA PHE A 95 -2.23 0.87 -7.49
C PHE A 95 -2.65 0.11 -8.74
N ILE A 96 -3.01 0.87 -9.78
CA ILE A 96 -3.42 0.34 -11.08
C ILE A 96 -2.62 0.99 -12.20
N GLY A 97 -2.39 0.20 -13.24
CA GLY A 97 -1.73 0.58 -14.47
C GLY A 97 -0.26 0.16 -14.54
N GLU A 98 0.33 0.42 -15.70
CA GLU A 98 1.69 0.04 -16.08
C GLU A 98 2.37 1.28 -16.70
N PRO A 99 3.55 1.71 -16.22
CA PRO A 99 4.25 1.24 -15.01
C PRO A 99 3.49 1.62 -13.72
N ILE A 100 3.63 0.82 -12.66
CA ILE A 100 2.81 0.98 -11.44
C ILE A 100 3.11 2.30 -10.72
N ILE A 101 4.39 2.66 -10.58
CA ILE A 101 4.84 3.77 -9.72
C ILE A 101 5.38 4.96 -10.52
N ASN A 102 6.08 4.72 -11.62
CA ASN A 102 6.74 5.80 -12.36
C ASN A 102 5.80 6.49 -13.37
N ARG A 103 4.71 7.08 -12.85
CA ARG A 103 3.71 7.85 -13.61
C ARG A 103 3.51 9.22 -12.97
N GLU A 104 3.14 10.22 -13.76
CA GLU A 104 2.86 11.56 -13.24
C GLU A 104 1.68 11.56 -12.26
N VAL A 105 0.59 10.90 -12.65
CA VAL A 105 -0.61 10.68 -11.83
C VAL A 105 -0.77 9.19 -11.58
N LEU A 106 -0.82 8.79 -10.30
CA LEU A 106 -1.02 7.41 -9.90
C LEU A 106 -2.51 7.07 -9.86
N GLU A 107 -2.89 5.95 -10.47
CA GLU A 107 -4.26 5.45 -10.43
C GLU A 107 -4.44 4.57 -9.19
N VAL A 108 -5.44 4.92 -8.37
CA VAL A 108 -5.67 4.29 -7.08
C VAL A 108 -7.09 3.78 -6.99
N ALA A 109 -7.21 2.50 -6.66
CA ALA A 109 -8.45 1.83 -6.32
C ALA A 109 -8.62 1.77 -4.81
N THR A 110 -9.85 1.91 -4.32
CA THR A 110 -10.16 1.84 -2.90
C THR A 110 -11.14 0.73 -2.60
N LEU A 111 -10.91 0.01 -1.49
CA LEU A 111 -11.87 -0.98 -1.02
C LEU A 111 -13.07 -0.31 -0.32
N ARG A 112 -12.80 0.77 0.43
CA ARG A 112 -13.78 1.51 1.23
C ARG A 112 -13.72 3.00 0.92
N GLU A 113 -14.87 3.66 0.89
CA GLU A 113 -14.99 5.10 0.64
C GLU A 113 -14.36 5.94 1.77
N ASP A 114 -14.44 5.45 3.01
CA ASP A 114 -13.85 6.09 4.19
C ASP A 114 -12.33 6.24 4.14
N SER A 115 -11.68 5.52 3.22
CA SER A 115 -10.23 5.48 3.08
C SER A 115 -9.66 6.65 2.29
N GLN A 116 -10.51 7.42 1.60
CA GLN A 116 -10.08 8.54 0.74
C GLN A 116 -9.26 9.57 1.52
N ARG A 117 -9.68 9.95 2.73
CA ARG A 117 -8.96 10.95 3.54
C ARG A 117 -7.55 10.49 3.92
N SER A 118 -7.37 9.20 4.18
CA SER A 118 -6.07 8.62 4.52
C SER A 118 -5.17 8.53 3.29
N ILE A 119 -5.76 8.24 2.13
CA ILE A 119 -5.08 8.27 0.82
C ILE A 119 -4.63 9.69 0.46
N ASP A 120 -5.50 10.69 0.58
CA ASP A 120 -5.15 12.11 0.37
C ASP A 120 -3.92 12.50 1.19
N LYS A 121 -3.93 12.16 2.48
CA LYS A 121 -2.81 12.43 3.38
C LYS A 121 -1.54 11.72 2.92
N ALA A 122 -1.65 10.48 2.44
CA ALA A 122 -0.51 9.73 1.92
C ALA A 122 0.08 10.41 0.68
N PHE A 123 -0.74 10.87 -0.26
CA PHE A 123 -0.27 11.51 -1.49
C PHE A 123 0.30 12.92 -1.28
N VAL A 124 -0.25 13.68 -0.32
CA VAL A 124 0.37 14.93 0.13
C VAL A 124 1.78 14.67 0.67
N PHE A 125 1.93 13.64 1.51
CA PHE A 125 3.23 13.27 2.07
C PHE A 125 4.21 12.76 1.02
N LEU A 126 3.74 11.93 0.09
CA LEU A 126 4.52 11.39 -1.03
C LEU A 126 4.87 12.46 -2.08
N ALA A 127 4.28 13.66 -1.99
CA ALA A 127 4.43 14.73 -2.97
C ALA A 127 4.13 14.26 -4.41
N SER A 128 3.06 13.47 -4.57
CA SER A 128 2.63 12.93 -5.87
C SER A 128 1.14 13.17 -6.10
N LEU A 129 0.76 13.21 -7.37
CA LEU A 129 -0.64 13.28 -7.78
C LEU A 129 -1.22 11.87 -7.87
N TYR A 130 -2.53 11.78 -7.63
CA TYR A 130 -3.29 10.56 -7.82
C TYR A 130 -4.69 10.84 -8.34
N GLN A 131 -5.30 9.83 -8.92
CA GLN A 131 -6.72 9.82 -9.25
C GLN A 131 -7.35 8.51 -8.76
N LEU A 132 -8.59 8.61 -8.26
CA LEU A 132 -9.36 7.43 -7.92
C LEU A 132 -9.92 6.79 -9.18
N VAL A 133 -9.76 5.48 -9.30
CA VAL A 133 -10.34 4.69 -10.38
C VAL A 133 -11.39 3.73 -9.82
N ASN A 134 -12.55 3.67 -10.49
CA ASN A 134 -13.58 2.70 -10.19
C ASN A 134 -13.18 1.35 -10.77
N VAL A 135 -12.62 0.48 -9.94
CA VAL A 135 -12.43 -0.92 -10.30
C VAL A 135 -13.75 -1.64 -10.07
N LYS A 136 -14.13 -2.53 -10.99
CA LYS A 136 -15.32 -3.36 -10.82
C LYS A 136 -15.19 -4.10 -9.48
N LYS A 137 -16.12 -3.80 -8.57
CA LYS A 137 -16.29 -4.47 -7.28
C LYS A 137 -16.71 -5.91 -7.47
#